data_AF-A0A936HBI1-F1
#
_entry.id   AF-A0A936HBI1-F1
#
_cell.length_a   1.000
_cell.length_b   1.000
_cell.length_c   1.000
_cell.angle_alpha   90.00
_cell.angle_beta   90.00
_cell.angle_gamma   90.00
#
_symmetry.space_group_name_H-M   'P 1'
#
loop_
_entity.id
_entity.type
_entity.pdbx_description
1 polymer ?
#
loop_
_entity_poly.entity_id
_entity_poly.type
_entity_poly.pdbx_seq_one_letter_code
_entity_poly.pdbx_strand_id
1 'polypeptide(L)'
;MDTDEYKVNQYLEERGFTVERFSKAEIRAGKTPDFRVFQNGKFLFYCEVKSSPEDRWLDEQLNSAAPGELVGGARNDPIFNRLSADIQKAMQQFDAVNKDQKHPNVLALVNHDDMCGFNDLLGILTGNFYANDGTIHPIYRRFSHGRIKDKKGKVHLFIWLDDHKPDRLLFSQTEETHHAVLCAAFGIVQNEIKQISQ
;
A
#
# COMPACT_ATOMS: atom_id res chain seq x y z
N MET A 1 11.57 -14.19 7.90
CA MET A 1 10.77 -13.29 7.05
C MET A 1 9.35 -13.54 7.49
N ASP A 2 8.59 -12.49 7.73
CA ASP A 2 7.16 -12.65 8.02
C ASP A 2 6.45 -13.27 6.80
N THR A 3 5.28 -13.88 6.99
CA THR A 3 4.50 -14.55 5.95
C THR A 3 4.16 -13.59 4.80
N ASP A 4 3.81 -12.35 5.11
CA ASP A 4 3.41 -11.36 4.11
C ASP A 4 4.60 -10.77 3.36
N GLU A 5 5.72 -10.54 4.07
CA GLU A 5 7.00 -10.23 3.44
C GLU A 5 7.40 -11.33 2.44
N TYR A 6 7.20 -12.61 2.81
CA TYR A 6 7.49 -13.75 1.93
C TYR A 6 6.57 -13.78 0.71
N LYS A 7 5.27 -13.53 0.88
CA LYS A 7 4.31 -13.43 -0.23
C LYS A 7 4.70 -12.33 -1.22
N VAL A 8 5.08 -11.15 -0.72
CA VAL A 8 5.54 -10.05 -1.59
C VAL A 8 6.87 -10.39 -2.27
N ASN A 9 7.79 -11.05 -1.57
CA ASN A 9 9.05 -11.49 -2.16
C ASN A 9 8.78 -12.44 -3.34
N GLN A 10 8.00 -13.51 -3.14
CA GLN A 10 7.65 -14.45 -4.21
C GLN A 10 6.98 -13.74 -5.39
N TYR A 11 6.01 -12.86 -5.10
CA TYR A 11 5.31 -12.08 -6.13
C TYR A 11 6.28 -11.29 -7.03
N LEU A 12 7.34 -10.73 -6.45
CA LEU A 12 8.37 -9.98 -7.18
C LEU A 12 9.33 -10.93 -7.92
N GLU A 13 9.79 -12.01 -7.28
CA GLU A 13 10.69 -12.99 -7.91
C GLU A 13 10.04 -13.66 -9.12
N GLU A 14 8.75 -14.00 -9.05
CA GLU A 14 7.96 -14.53 -10.18
C GLU A 14 7.90 -13.57 -11.38
N ARG A 15 8.13 -12.28 -11.15
CA ARG A 15 8.20 -11.22 -12.18
C ARG A 15 9.63 -10.92 -12.62
N GLY A 16 10.59 -11.76 -12.24
CA GLY A 16 11.98 -11.65 -12.67
C GLY A 16 12.81 -10.62 -11.90
N PHE A 17 12.35 -10.22 -10.71
CA PHE A 17 13.15 -9.39 -9.82
C PHE A 17 14.03 -10.23 -8.89
N THR A 18 15.13 -9.65 -8.45
CA THR A 18 15.88 -10.14 -7.28
C THR A 18 15.54 -9.26 -6.09
N VAL A 19 15.13 -9.88 -4.99
CA VAL A 19 14.70 -9.18 -3.77
C VAL A 19 15.74 -9.38 -2.68
N GLU A 20 16.28 -8.30 -2.15
CA GLU A 20 17.25 -8.32 -1.07
C GLU A 20 16.73 -7.59 0.16
N ARG A 21 16.90 -8.19 1.34
CA ARG A 21 16.63 -7.52 2.61
C ARG A 21 17.81 -6.66 3.04
N PHE A 22 17.52 -5.65 3.84
CA PHE A 22 18.55 -4.99 4.62
C PHE A 22 19.16 -5.95 5.64
N SER A 23 20.45 -5.81 5.89
CA SER A 23 21.16 -6.60 6.88
C SER A 23 20.67 -6.28 8.30
N LYS A 24 20.90 -7.22 9.23
CA LYS A 24 20.57 -6.99 10.66
C LYS A 24 21.27 -5.76 11.23
N ALA A 25 22.44 -5.40 10.72
CA ALA A 25 23.17 -4.20 11.15
C ALA A 25 22.48 -2.93 10.67
N GLU A 26 22.08 -2.89 9.39
CA GLU A 26 21.33 -1.76 8.80
C GLU A 26 20.00 -1.54 9.51
N ILE A 27 19.22 -2.61 9.75
CA ILE A 27 17.94 -2.55 10.46
C ILE A 27 18.09 -2.04 11.91
N ARG A 28 19.22 -2.35 12.56
CA ARG A 28 19.50 -1.86 13.92
C ARG A 28 19.99 -0.41 13.94
N ALA A 29 20.62 0.04 12.86
CA ALA A 29 21.14 1.40 12.75
C ALA A 29 20.02 2.43 12.51
N GLY A 30 18.88 2.00 11.96
CA GLY A 30 17.74 2.88 11.76
C GLY A 30 16.60 2.23 11.01
N LYS A 31 15.68 3.09 10.57
CA LYS A 31 14.55 2.72 9.74
C LYS A 31 15.02 2.31 8.35
N THR A 32 14.51 1.19 7.85
CA THR A 32 14.75 0.69 6.51
C THR A 32 13.44 0.18 5.94
N PRO A 33 13.22 0.30 4.62
CA PRO A 33 12.21 -0.50 3.95
C PRO A 33 12.51 -1.99 4.10
N ASP A 34 11.52 -2.85 3.86
CA ASP A 34 11.71 -4.30 3.93
C ASP A 34 12.70 -4.81 2.86
N PHE A 35 12.65 -4.24 1.64
CA PHE A 35 13.41 -4.74 0.49
C PHE A 35 14.12 -3.64 -0.32
N ARG A 36 15.27 -4.04 -0.87
CA ARG A 36 15.88 -3.49 -2.09
C ARG A 36 15.58 -4.45 -3.23
N VAL A 37 15.05 -3.92 -4.33
CA VAL A 37 14.63 -4.74 -5.48
C VAL A 37 15.49 -4.42 -6.69
N PHE A 38 15.96 -5.47 -7.34
CA PHE A 38 16.89 -5.42 -8.46
C PHE A 38 16.31 -6.14 -9.67
N GLN A 39 16.75 -5.75 -10.86
CA GLN A 39 16.49 -6.48 -12.10
C GLN A 39 17.79 -6.54 -12.89
N ASN A 40 18.19 -7.72 -13.36
CA ASN A 40 19.45 -7.93 -14.08
C ASN A 40 20.68 -7.38 -13.33
N GLY A 41 20.71 -7.53 -12.00
CA GLY A 41 21.79 -7.06 -11.13
C GLY A 41 21.83 -5.54 -10.89
N LYS A 42 20.89 -4.76 -11.45
CA LYS A 42 20.79 -3.31 -11.21
C LYS A 42 19.72 -3.01 -10.17
N PHE A 43 20.08 -2.18 -9.19
CA PHE A 43 19.11 -1.68 -8.21
C PHE A 43 18.05 -0.84 -8.91
N LEU A 44 16.78 -1.15 -8.68
CA LEU A 44 15.66 -0.44 -9.27
C LEU A 44 14.91 0.40 -8.24
N PHE A 45 14.38 -0.21 -7.18
CA PHE A 45 13.49 0.47 -6.25
C PHE A 45 13.56 -0.10 -4.84
N TYR A 46 13.11 0.72 -3.87
CA TYR A 46 12.84 0.26 -2.51
C TYR A 46 11.40 -0.24 -2.40
N CYS A 47 11.18 -1.32 -1.67
CA CYS A 47 9.84 -1.84 -1.39
C CYS A 47 9.61 -2.00 0.11
N GLU A 48 8.49 -1.46 0.58
CA GLU A 48 7.98 -1.65 1.94
C GLU A 48 6.71 -2.50 1.88
N VAL A 49 6.57 -3.44 2.81
CA VAL A 49 5.42 -4.31 2.97
C VAL A 49 4.57 -3.86 4.15
N LYS A 50 3.26 -3.82 3.95
CA LYS A 50 2.28 -3.53 5.01
C LYS A 50 1.15 -4.54 4.92
N SER A 51 0.91 -5.21 6.03
CA SER A 51 -0.20 -6.15 6.18
C SER A 51 -1.43 -5.42 6.69
N SER A 52 -2.57 -5.68 6.05
CA SER A 52 -3.90 -5.24 6.46
C SER A 52 -4.65 -6.46 6.96
N PRO A 53 -4.51 -6.82 8.25
CA PRO A 53 -5.21 -7.96 8.84
C PRO A 53 -6.70 -7.67 8.96
N GLU A 54 -7.51 -8.73 9.05
CA GLU A 54 -8.96 -8.67 9.26
C GLU A 54 -9.33 -7.83 10.50
N ASP A 55 -10.33 -6.95 10.37
CA ASP A 55 -10.83 -6.13 11.47
C ASP A 55 -11.78 -6.93 12.37
N ARG A 56 -11.22 -7.61 13.38
CA ARG A 56 -11.97 -8.47 14.31
C ARG A 56 -12.69 -7.72 15.44
N TRP A 57 -12.74 -6.39 15.42
CA TRP A 57 -13.22 -5.57 16.54
C TRP A 57 -14.67 -5.84 16.96
N LEU A 58 -15.58 -6.04 16.00
CA LEU A 58 -16.97 -6.35 16.32
C LEU A 58 -17.11 -7.80 16.79
N ASP A 59 -16.39 -8.72 16.15
CA ASP A 59 -16.39 -10.14 16.53
C ASP A 59 -15.83 -10.34 17.94
N GLU A 60 -14.77 -9.64 18.31
CA GLU A 60 -14.20 -9.68 19.66
C GLU A 60 -15.19 -9.15 20.71
N GLN A 61 -15.92 -8.08 20.39
CA GLN A 61 -17.01 -7.59 21.25
C GLN A 61 -18.14 -8.60 21.39
N LEU A 62 -18.59 -9.19 20.27
CA LEU A 62 -19.64 -10.23 20.29
C LEU A 62 -19.21 -11.45 21.09
N ASN A 63 -17.96 -11.89 20.93
CA ASN A 63 -17.40 -13.02 21.67
C ASN A 63 -17.24 -12.75 23.18
N SER A 64 -17.08 -11.48 23.56
CA SER A 64 -16.90 -11.06 24.95
C SER A 64 -18.21 -10.64 25.64
N ALA A 65 -19.30 -10.50 24.88
CA ALA A 65 -20.59 -10.03 25.37
C ALA A 65 -21.31 -11.10 26.21
N ALA A 66 -21.99 -10.68 27.27
CA ALA A 66 -22.91 -11.56 27.99
C ALA A 66 -24.16 -11.87 27.14
N PRO A 67 -24.83 -13.01 27.34
CA PRO A 67 -26.09 -13.30 26.64
C PRO A 67 -27.13 -12.19 26.82
N GLY A 68 -27.60 -11.62 25.71
CA GLY A 68 -28.56 -10.52 25.69
C GLY A 68 -27.95 -9.12 25.82
N GLU A 69 -26.63 -9.00 25.96
CA GLU A 69 -25.92 -7.73 25.92
C GLU A 69 -25.79 -7.23 24.48
N LEU A 70 -26.17 -5.97 24.25
CA LEU A 70 -26.01 -5.32 22.95
C LEU A 70 -24.60 -4.71 22.88
N VAL A 71 -23.82 -5.15 21.90
CA VAL A 71 -22.47 -4.64 21.63
C VAL A 71 -22.36 -4.08 20.21
N GLY A 72 -21.42 -3.16 20.02
CA GLY A 72 -21.27 -2.36 18.80
C GLY A 72 -21.47 -0.87 19.03
N GLY A 73 -21.33 -0.08 17.97
CA GLY A 73 -21.45 1.38 18.04
C GLY A 73 -20.79 2.07 16.85
N ALA A 74 -20.95 3.38 16.77
CA ALA A 74 -20.28 4.18 15.75
C ALA A 74 -18.75 4.14 15.96
N ARG A 75 -18.03 3.57 14.99
CA ARG A 75 -16.57 3.59 14.94
C ARG A 75 -16.14 4.46 13.76
N ASN A 76 -15.21 5.37 13.99
CA ASN A 76 -14.66 6.18 12.91
C ASN A 76 -13.80 5.31 11.98
N ASP A 77 -14.37 4.95 10.83
CA ASP A 77 -13.73 4.45 9.60
C ASP A 77 -12.38 3.72 9.83
N PRO A 78 -12.40 2.53 10.44
CA PRO A 78 -11.19 1.81 10.82
C PRO A 78 -10.29 1.50 9.62
N ILE A 79 -10.87 1.18 8.46
CA ILE A 79 -10.15 0.88 7.21
C ILE A 79 -9.33 2.09 6.74
N PHE A 80 -9.95 3.27 6.62
CA PHE A 80 -9.26 4.48 6.16
C PHE A 80 -8.18 4.93 7.18
N ASN A 81 -8.45 4.80 8.48
CA ASN A 81 -7.44 5.13 9.47
C ASN A 81 -6.23 4.17 9.43
N ARG A 82 -6.48 2.86 9.23
CA ARG A 82 -5.45 1.83 9.08
C ARG A 82 -4.57 2.10 7.86
N LEU A 83 -5.18 2.22 6.68
CA LEU A 83 -4.47 2.51 5.44
C LEU A 83 -3.68 3.83 5.50
N SER A 84 -4.24 4.88 6.11
CA SER A 84 -3.52 6.15 6.31
C SER A 84 -2.28 5.97 7.19
N ALA A 85 -2.40 5.19 8.26
CA ALA A 85 -1.30 4.92 9.17
C ALA A 85 -0.20 4.09 8.48
N ASP A 86 -0.57 3.13 7.64
CA ASP A 86 0.37 2.28 6.91
C ASP A 86 1.16 3.07 5.87
N ILE A 87 0.48 3.89 5.06
CA ILE A 87 1.14 4.81 4.12
C ILE A 87 2.10 5.73 4.87
N GLN A 88 1.68 6.28 6.00
CA GLN A 88 2.55 7.15 6.80
C GLN A 88 3.78 6.42 7.35
N LYS A 89 3.62 5.22 7.89
CA LYS A 89 4.73 4.43 8.43
C LYS A 89 5.71 4.06 7.31
N ALA A 90 5.21 3.63 6.16
CA ALA A 90 6.02 3.34 4.99
C ALA A 90 6.85 4.57 4.57
N MET A 91 6.27 5.78 4.59
CA MET A 91 7.03 6.99 4.24
C MET A 91 8.19 7.24 5.18
N GLN A 92 8.06 6.92 6.47
CA GLN A 92 9.16 7.06 7.41
C GLN A 92 10.30 6.08 7.12
N GLN A 93 9.99 4.89 6.58
CA GLN A 93 11.00 3.93 6.15
C GLN A 93 11.71 4.41 4.89
N PHE A 94 10.95 4.89 3.88
CA PHE A 94 11.54 5.42 2.66
C PHE A 94 12.37 6.69 2.91
N ASP A 95 11.86 7.65 3.68
CA ASP A 95 12.58 8.90 3.97
C ASP A 95 13.90 8.64 4.73
N ALA A 96 14.06 7.48 5.39
CA ALA A 96 15.30 7.12 6.08
C ALA A 96 16.43 6.71 5.13
N VAL A 97 16.11 6.16 3.95
CA VAL A 97 17.12 5.61 3.00
C VAL A 97 17.06 6.25 1.60
N ASN A 98 15.97 6.95 1.29
CA ASN A 98 15.66 7.51 -0.03
C ASN A 98 14.97 8.88 0.07
N LYS A 99 15.44 9.73 1.00
CA LYS A 99 14.87 11.05 1.30
C LYS A 99 14.75 11.95 0.07
N ASP A 100 15.75 11.92 -0.80
CA ASP A 100 15.81 12.73 -2.03
C ASP A 100 15.04 12.09 -3.19
N GLN A 101 14.43 10.91 -2.98
CA GLN A 101 13.70 10.15 -3.99
C GLN A 101 14.52 9.94 -5.27
N LYS A 102 15.75 9.46 -5.13
CA LYS A 102 16.62 9.13 -6.29
C LYS A 102 16.19 7.86 -7.01
N HIS A 103 15.44 7.02 -6.31
CA HIS A 103 14.88 5.78 -6.81
C HIS A 103 13.38 5.73 -6.50
N PRO A 104 12.59 4.95 -7.25
CA PRO A 104 11.19 4.72 -6.91
C PRO A 104 11.02 4.08 -5.52
N ASN A 105 9.90 4.42 -4.90
CA ASN A 105 9.39 3.79 -3.68
C ASN A 105 8.13 3.01 -4.03
N VAL A 106 8.09 1.72 -3.68
CA VAL A 106 6.97 0.82 -3.95
C VAL A 106 6.38 0.35 -2.63
N LEU A 107 5.08 0.57 -2.43
CA LEU A 107 4.37 0.10 -1.24
C LEU A 107 3.53 -1.13 -1.59
N ALA A 108 3.90 -2.29 -1.04
CA ALA A 108 3.12 -3.50 -1.15
C ALA A 108 2.16 -3.63 0.05
N LEU A 109 0.87 -3.68 -0.23
CA LEU A 109 -0.19 -3.87 0.74
C LEU A 109 -0.73 -5.29 0.59
N VAL A 110 -0.55 -6.12 1.62
CA VAL A 110 -1.11 -7.47 1.68
C VAL A 110 -2.40 -7.40 2.47
N ASN A 111 -3.52 -7.62 1.79
CA ASN A 111 -4.86 -7.50 2.35
C ASN A 111 -5.45 -8.88 2.63
N HIS A 112 -5.78 -9.11 3.91
CA HIS A 112 -6.48 -10.30 4.38
C HIS A 112 -7.94 -10.02 4.75
N ASP A 113 -8.34 -8.74 4.74
CA ASP A 113 -9.64 -8.25 5.17
C ASP A 113 -10.58 -8.12 3.96
N ASP A 114 -11.58 -8.99 3.85
CA ASP A 114 -12.49 -9.04 2.70
C ASP A 114 -13.39 -7.78 2.58
N MET A 115 -13.61 -7.10 3.71
CA MET A 115 -14.33 -5.83 3.82
C MET A 115 -13.49 -4.62 3.40
N CYS A 116 -12.16 -4.76 3.33
CA CYS A 116 -11.26 -3.72 2.84
C CYS A 116 -10.88 -4.02 1.38
N GLY A 117 -11.46 -3.30 0.44
CA GLY A 117 -11.18 -3.49 -0.98
C GLY A 117 -10.15 -2.52 -1.55
N PHE A 118 -9.72 -2.80 -2.78
CA PHE A 118 -8.90 -1.87 -3.56
C PHE A 118 -9.56 -0.48 -3.75
N ASN A 119 -10.89 -0.40 -3.78
CA ASN A 119 -11.59 0.88 -3.86
C ASN A 119 -11.42 1.74 -2.60
N ASP A 120 -11.18 1.15 -1.42
CA ASP A 120 -10.85 1.89 -0.21
C ASP A 120 -9.46 2.52 -0.31
N LEU A 121 -8.49 1.79 -0.90
CA LEU A 121 -7.19 2.36 -1.25
C LEU A 121 -7.34 3.50 -2.26
N LEU A 122 -8.16 3.34 -3.31
CA LEU A 122 -8.41 4.45 -4.23
C LEU A 122 -9.03 5.66 -3.50
N GLY A 123 -10.01 5.41 -2.65
CA GLY A 123 -10.66 6.46 -1.88
C GLY A 123 -9.72 7.19 -0.94
N ILE A 124 -8.74 6.50 -0.36
CA ILE A 124 -7.75 7.15 0.50
C ILE A 124 -6.70 7.93 -0.28
N LEU A 125 -6.36 7.49 -1.48
CA LEU A 125 -5.35 8.15 -2.30
C LEU A 125 -5.93 9.37 -3.01
N THR A 126 -7.16 9.32 -3.51
CA THR A 126 -7.77 10.43 -4.26
C THR A 126 -8.69 11.28 -3.39
N GLY A 127 -9.22 10.73 -2.30
CA GLY A 127 -10.23 11.38 -1.47
C GLY A 127 -11.64 11.25 -2.03
N ASN A 128 -11.83 10.39 -3.02
CA ASN A 128 -13.10 10.21 -3.72
C ASN A 128 -13.68 8.80 -3.49
N PHE A 129 -14.99 8.73 -3.31
CA PHE A 129 -15.75 7.50 -3.45
C PHE A 129 -16.14 7.32 -4.92
N TYR A 130 -15.89 6.13 -5.46
CA TYR A 130 -16.22 5.75 -6.83
C TYR A 130 -17.42 4.81 -6.79
N ALA A 131 -18.59 5.32 -7.13
CA ALA A 131 -19.82 4.55 -7.13
C ALA A 131 -19.92 3.62 -8.35
N ASN A 132 -20.73 2.58 -8.23
CA ASN A 132 -20.92 1.58 -9.30
C ASN A 132 -21.58 2.16 -10.56
N ASP A 133 -22.32 3.26 -10.44
CA ASP A 133 -22.93 3.99 -11.56
C ASP A 133 -21.94 4.94 -12.27
N GLY A 134 -20.67 4.96 -11.85
CA GLY A 134 -19.62 5.81 -12.39
C GLY A 134 -19.55 7.20 -11.78
N THR A 135 -20.44 7.55 -10.85
CA THR A 135 -20.38 8.83 -10.14
C THR A 135 -19.21 8.88 -9.15
N ILE A 136 -18.65 10.08 -8.96
CA ILE A 136 -17.47 10.31 -8.13
C ILE A 136 -17.84 11.34 -7.05
N HIS A 137 -17.68 10.96 -5.78
CA HIS A 137 -18.04 11.81 -4.65
C HIS A 137 -16.83 12.11 -3.77
N PRO A 138 -16.45 13.38 -3.53
CA PRO A 138 -15.24 13.75 -2.79
C PRO A 138 -15.39 13.63 -1.25
N ILE A 139 -15.95 12.52 -0.76
CA ILE A 139 -16.33 12.33 0.65
C ILE A 139 -15.17 11.86 1.55
N TYR A 140 -14.08 11.34 0.97
CA TYR A 140 -12.91 10.85 1.71
C TYR A 140 -11.75 11.84 1.75
N ARG A 141 -11.96 13.09 1.32
CA ARG A 141 -10.94 14.14 1.34
C ARG A 141 -10.31 14.35 2.72
N ARG A 142 -11.05 14.15 3.81
CA ARG A 142 -10.51 14.26 5.18
C ARG A 142 -9.32 13.33 5.43
N PHE A 143 -9.31 12.15 4.82
CA PHE A 143 -8.22 11.18 4.92
C PHE A 143 -7.13 11.52 3.91
N SER A 144 -7.51 11.62 2.63
CA SER A 144 -6.62 11.85 1.49
C SER A 144 -5.83 13.17 1.56
N HIS A 145 -6.46 14.25 2.05
CA HIS A 145 -5.88 15.58 2.18
C HIS A 145 -5.45 15.90 3.62
N GLY A 146 -5.62 14.94 4.54
CA GLY A 146 -5.17 15.05 5.91
C GLY A 146 -3.71 14.62 6.04
N ARG A 147 -3.45 13.69 6.95
CA ARG A 147 -2.10 13.31 7.41
C ARG A 147 -1.19 12.74 6.33
N ILE A 148 -1.76 12.23 5.23
CA ILE A 148 -1.03 11.59 4.14
C ILE A 148 -0.93 12.43 2.86
N LYS A 149 -1.46 13.67 2.85
CA LYS A 149 -1.58 14.50 1.63
C LYS A 149 -0.29 14.56 0.81
N ASP A 150 0.79 15.01 1.43
CA ASP A 150 2.08 15.18 0.73
C ASP A 150 2.91 13.89 0.74
N LYS A 151 2.51 12.91 1.54
CA LYS A 151 3.22 11.64 1.75
C LYS A 151 2.91 10.63 0.65
N LYS A 152 1.63 10.48 0.30
CA LYS A 152 1.18 9.52 -0.72
C LYS A 152 1.81 9.76 -2.09
N GLY A 153 2.14 11.02 -2.42
CA GLY A 153 2.80 11.37 -3.68
C GLY A 153 4.26 10.90 -3.80
N LYS A 154 4.87 10.44 -2.69
CA LYS A 154 6.21 9.84 -2.67
C LYS A 154 6.20 8.32 -2.90
N VAL A 155 5.01 7.70 -2.95
CA VAL A 155 4.83 6.32 -3.40
C VAL A 155 4.64 6.34 -4.91
N HIS A 156 5.46 5.59 -5.62
CA HIS A 156 5.48 5.58 -7.09
C HIS A 156 4.69 4.41 -7.66
N LEU A 157 4.53 3.34 -6.88
CA LEU A 157 3.66 2.20 -7.19
C LEU A 157 3.09 1.63 -5.89
N PHE A 158 1.78 1.39 -5.88
CA PHE A 158 1.13 0.53 -4.90
C PHE A 158 0.90 -0.84 -5.52
N ILE A 159 1.36 -1.88 -4.84
CA ILE A 159 1.03 -3.27 -5.15
C ILE A 159 -0.03 -3.70 -4.14
N TRP A 160 -1.20 -4.08 -4.60
CA TRP A 160 -2.28 -4.60 -3.75
C TRP A 160 -2.39 -6.10 -3.96
N LEU A 161 -1.97 -6.88 -2.97
CA LEU A 161 -2.11 -8.33 -2.95
C LEU A 161 -3.26 -8.68 -2.03
N ASP A 162 -4.32 -9.24 -2.58
CA ASP A 162 -5.54 -9.52 -1.85
C ASP A 162 -5.73 -11.04 -1.75
N ASP A 163 -6.13 -11.54 -0.58
CA ASP A 163 -6.43 -12.98 -0.41
C ASP A 163 -7.76 -13.40 -1.06
N HIS A 164 -8.65 -12.43 -1.29
CA HIS A 164 -10.02 -12.68 -1.74
C HIS A 164 -10.27 -12.23 -3.19
N LYS A 165 -9.38 -11.39 -3.73
CA LYS A 165 -9.51 -10.76 -5.06
C LYS A 165 -8.18 -10.82 -5.82
N PRO A 166 -8.19 -10.69 -7.16
CA PRO A 166 -6.94 -10.66 -7.90
C PRO A 166 -6.08 -9.44 -7.54
N ASP A 167 -4.77 -9.56 -7.73
CA ASP A 167 -3.81 -8.50 -7.52
C ASP A 167 -4.11 -7.25 -8.36
N ARG A 168 -3.69 -6.09 -7.84
CA ARG A 168 -3.83 -4.81 -8.53
C ARG A 168 -2.54 -4.01 -8.39
N LEU A 169 -2.19 -3.31 -9.47
CA LEU A 169 -1.10 -2.34 -9.50
C LEU A 169 -1.70 -0.95 -9.68
N LEU A 170 -1.24 0.01 -8.89
CA LEU A 170 -1.62 1.42 -9.02
C LEU A 170 -0.35 2.27 -9.12
N PHE A 171 -0.08 2.73 -10.34
CA PHE A 171 1.06 3.57 -10.64
C PHE A 171 0.75 5.03 -10.31
N SER A 172 1.67 5.69 -9.60
CA SER A 172 1.65 7.14 -9.49
C SER A 172 2.26 7.77 -10.75
N GLN A 173 1.81 8.98 -11.08
CA GLN A 173 2.37 9.83 -12.14
C GLN A 173 3.02 11.10 -11.57
N THR A 174 3.29 11.12 -10.26
CA THR A 174 3.91 12.27 -9.60
C THR A 174 5.34 12.54 -10.05
N GLU A 175 6.03 11.52 -10.58
CA GLU A 175 7.37 11.64 -11.16
C GLU A 175 7.48 10.74 -12.40
N GLU A 176 7.73 11.36 -13.56
CA GLU A 176 7.66 10.72 -14.87
C GLU A 176 8.76 9.66 -15.06
N THR A 177 9.96 9.93 -14.55
CA THR A 177 11.11 9.02 -14.68
C THR A 177 10.85 7.71 -13.92
N HIS A 178 10.39 7.79 -12.68
CA HIS A 178 10.03 6.67 -11.84
C HIS A 178 8.84 5.91 -12.41
N HIS A 179 7.85 6.63 -12.93
CA HIS A 179 6.72 6.02 -13.61
C HIS A 179 7.19 5.16 -14.81
N ALA A 180 8.05 5.71 -15.66
CA ALA A 180 8.62 4.99 -16.81
C ALA A 180 9.47 3.78 -16.39
N VAL A 181 10.34 3.95 -15.39
CA VAL A 181 11.16 2.87 -14.83
C VAL A 181 10.29 1.72 -14.32
N LEU A 182 9.24 2.02 -13.54
CA LEU A 182 8.36 1.01 -12.98
C LEU A 182 7.49 0.35 -14.06
N CYS A 183 6.96 1.10 -15.02
CA CYS A 183 6.20 0.51 -16.14
C CYS A 183 7.06 -0.48 -16.93
N ALA A 184 8.29 -0.07 -17.30
CA ALA A 184 9.22 -0.94 -18.00
C ALA A 184 9.60 -2.18 -17.17
N ALA A 185 9.88 -2.00 -15.88
CA ALA A 185 10.23 -3.08 -14.97
C ALA A 185 9.12 -4.14 -14.83
N PHE A 186 7.86 -3.70 -14.77
CA PHE A 186 6.68 -4.57 -14.65
C PHE A 186 6.08 -5.00 -16.00
N GLY A 187 6.71 -4.64 -17.14
CA GLY A 187 6.23 -5.00 -18.48
C GLY A 187 4.89 -4.38 -18.85
N ILE A 188 4.53 -3.23 -18.27
CA ILE A 188 3.27 -2.53 -18.51
C ILE A 188 3.49 -1.43 -19.55
N VAL A 189 2.62 -1.37 -20.57
CA VAL A 189 2.63 -0.27 -21.53
C VAL A 189 1.87 0.92 -20.94
N GLN A 190 2.50 2.11 -20.91
CA GLN A 190 1.94 3.27 -20.22
C GLN A 190 0.53 3.67 -20.69
N ASN A 191 0.22 3.47 -21.97
CA ASN A 191 -1.08 3.78 -22.57
C ASN A 191 -2.20 2.81 -22.16
N GLU A 192 -1.87 1.67 -21.54
CA GLU A 192 -2.83 0.71 -21.00
C GLU A 192 -3.24 1.04 -19.56
N ILE A 193 -2.55 1.98 -18.90
CA ILE A 193 -2.84 2.38 -17.53
C ILE A 193 -4.06 3.29 -17.50
N LYS A 194 -5.15 2.80 -16.90
CA LYS A 194 -6.34 3.60 -16.63
C LYS A 194 -6.00 4.69 -15.62
N GLN A 195 -6.12 5.94 -16.07
CA GLN A 195 -5.84 7.10 -15.24
C GLN A 195 -6.96 7.35 -14.24
N ILE A 196 -6.56 7.66 -13.02
CA ILE A 196 -7.47 8.08 -11.96
C ILE A 196 -7.08 9.50 -11.60
N SER A 197 -8.00 10.44 -11.84
CA SER A 197 -7.81 11.84 -11.49
C SER A 197 -7.53 11.95 -9.99
N GLN A 198 -6.34 12.44 -9.62
CA GLN A 198 -5.98 12.76 -8.23
C GLN A 198 -6.52 14.13 -7.83
#